data_AF-A0AAW1T142-F1
#
_entry.id   AF-A0AAW1T142-F1
#
_cell.length_a   1.000
_cell.length_b   1.000
_cell.length_c   1.000
_cell.angle_alpha   90.00
_cell.angle_beta   90.00
_cell.angle_gamma   90.00
#
_symmetry.space_group_name_H-M   'P 1'
#
loop_
_entity.id
_entity.type
_entity.pdbx_description
1 polymer ?
#
loop_
_entity_poly.entity_id
_entity_poly.type
_entity_poly.pdbx_seq_one_letter_code
_entity_poly.pdbx_strand_id
1 'polypeptide(L)'
;MYVDDSPVGRRAAHSKARQGLFTRKNKASAADTRLGGPWCDATMPSQKSFKIKTVLAKKAKQNRPIPQWIRFRTGNKIRYNAKRRHWRRTKLGI
;
A
#
# COMPACT_ATOMS: atom_id res chain seq x y z
N MET A 1 -16.21 30.94 44.72
CA MET A 1 -17.00 31.94 43.97
C MET A 1 -17.53 31.25 42.73
N TYR A 2 -18.81 31.45 42.45
CA TYR A 2 -19.60 30.86 41.37
C TYR A 2 -18.92 30.96 40.00
N VAL A 3 -18.92 29.86 39.24
CA VAL A 3 -19.08 29.92 37.79
C VAL A 3 -20.27 29.02 37.49
N ASP A 4 -21.28 29.65 36.91
CA ASP A 4 -22.66 29.20 36.81
C ASP A 4 -22.87 27.84 36.13
N ASP A 5 -23.84 27.12 36.69
CA ASP A 5 -24.66 26.10 36.05
C ASP A 5 -25.44 26.68 34.85
N SER A 6 -25.56 25.93 33.75
CA SER A 6 -26.82 25.26 33.35
C SER A 6 -27.07 25.13 31.83
N PRO A 7 -27.84 24.10 31.43
CA PRO A 7 -27.91 23.55 30.08
C PRO A 7 -29.13 24.06 29.29
N VAL A 8 -29.09 23.99 27.96
CA VAL A 8 -30.29 24.11 27.14
C VAL A 8 -30.30 23.07 26.04
N GLY A 9 -31.26 22.16 26.13
CA GLY A 9 -31.46 21.07 25.18
C GLY A 9 -32.44 21.37 24.05
N ARG A 10 -32.69 20.29 23.31
CA ARG A 10 -33.76 20.03 22.33
C ARG A 10 -33.63 20.73 20.97
N ARG A 11 -33.50 19.90 19.93
CA ARG A 11 -34.66 19.51 19.10
C ARG A 11 -34.32 18.30 18.21
N ALA A 12 -35.20 17.30 18.29
CA ALA A 12 -35.26 16.19 17.37
C ALA A 12 -35.80 16.66 16.00
N ALA A 13 -35.33 16.03 14.92
CA ALA A 13 -36.11 15.88 13.69
C ALA A 13 -35.60 14.67 12.90
N HIS A 14 -36.37 13.58 12.95
CA HIS A 14 -36.39 12.59 11.89
C HIS A 14 -36.78 13.28 10.57
N SER A 15 -36.03 13.07 9.48
CA SER A 15 -36.66 12.93 8.16
C SER A 15 -35.77 12.23 7.13
N LYS A 16 -36.33 11.12 6.64
CA LYS A 16 -36.26 10.55 5.29
C LYS A 16 -34.89 10.15 4.74
N ALA A 17 -34.69 8.84 4.80
CA ALA A 17 -34.05 8.04 3.77
C ALA A 17 -34.32 8.61 2.36
N ARG A 18 -33.25 8.99 1.65
CA ARG A 18 -33.26 9.08 0.19
C ARG A 18 -32.70 7.78 -0.34
N GLN A 19 -33.62 6.86 -0.66
CA GLN A 19 -33.32 5.73 -1.52
C GLN A 19 -32.86 6.29 -2.87
N GLY A 20 -31.58 6.20 -3.16
CA GLY A 20 -31.11 6.37 -4.54
C GLY A 20 -31.58 5.18 -5.33
N LEU A 21 -32.51 5.37 -6.27
CA LEU A 21 -32.87 4.36 -7.24
C LEU A 21 -31.63 4.03 -8.09
N PHE A 22 -31.00 2.91 -7.76
CA PHE A 22 -30.01 2.26 -8.60
C PHE A 22 -30.72 1.75 -9.86
N THR A 23 -30.78 2.58 -10.90
CA THR A 23 -31.24 2.12 -12.22
C THR A 23 -30.11 1.33 -12.86
N ARG A 24 -30.18 0.01 -12.67
CA ARG A 24 -29.37 -1.00 -13.36
C ARG A 24 -29.68 -0.93 -14.86
N LYS A 25 -28.92 -0.15 -15.63
CA LYS A 25 -28.84 -0.34 -17.08
C LYS A 25 -27.92 -1.52 -17.38
N ASN A 26 -28.52 -2.71 -17.40
CA ASN A 26 -27.95 -3.85 -18.10
C ASN A 26 -27.98 -3.54 -19.60
N LYS A 27 -26.82 -3.25 -20.19
CA LYS A 27 -26.57 -3.61 -21.59
C LYS A 27 -25.62 -4.79 -21.58
N ALA A 28 -26.20 -5.98 -21.59
CA ALA A 28 -25.49 -7.16 -22.06
C ALA A 28 -25.32 -6.99 -23.57
N SER A 29 -24.09 -6.78 -24.03
CA SER A 29 -23.72 -7.03 -25.42
C SER A 29 -22.31 -7.62 -25.43
N ALA A 30 -22.29 -8.95 -25.52
CA ALA A 30 -21.23 -9.77 -26.09
C ALA A 30 -19.79 -9.34 -25.81
N ALA A 31 -19.26 -9.72 -24.65
CA ALA A 31 -17.83 -9.96 -24.50
C ALA A 31 -17.64 -11.48 -24.36
N ASP A 32 -17.26 -12.06 -25.50
CA ASP A 32 -16.68 -13.38 -25.70
C ASP A 32 -16.04 -13.97 -24.44
N THR A 33 -16.61 -15.09 -23.97
CA THR A 33 -16.07 -16.02 -22.99
C THR A 33 -14.75 -16.60 -23.48
N ARG A 34 -13.64 -15.86 -23.31
CA ARG A 34 -12.30 -16.43 -23.25
C ARG A 34 -11.82 -16.40 -21.81
N LEU A 35 -11.75 -17.59 -21.23
CA LEU A 35 -11.25 -17.86 -19.89
C LEU A 35 -9.86 -17.25 -19.70
N GLY A 36 -9.76 -16.21 -18.87
CA GLY A 36 -8.49 -15.54 -18.55
C GLY A 36 -8.70 -14.33 -17.65
N GLY A 37 -8.95 -14.55 -16.36
CA GLY A 37 -9.02 -13.47 -15.37
C GLY A 37 -7.67 -12.74 -15.20
N PRO A 38 -7.66 -11.57 -14.53
CA PRO A 38 -6.48 -10.68 -14.41
C PRO A 38 -5.35 -11.23 -13.51
N TRP A 39 -5.26 -12.55 -13.34
CA TRP A 39 -4.40 -13.23 -12.38
C TRP A 39 -3.43 -14.20 -13.08
N CYS A 40 -2.89 -13.82 -14.23
CA CYS A 40 -1.74 -14.50 -14.78
C CYS A 40 -1.02 -13.59 -15.79
N ASP A 41 -0.29 -12.60 -15.28
CA ASP A 41 0.87 -12.12 -16.03
C ASP A 41 1.85 -13.29 -16.12
N ALA A 42 1.77 -14.05 -17.21
CA ALA A 42 2.60 -15.21 -17.53
C ALA A 42 4.07 -14.82 -17.83
N THR A 43 4.61 -13.84 -17.11
CA THR A 43 6.04 -13.56 -17.10
C THR A 43 6.73 -14.72 -16.37
N MET A 44 7.30 -15.65 -17.13
CA MET A 44 8.11 -16.73 -16.57
C MET A 44 9.14 -16.09 -15.62
N PRO A 45 9.17 -16.45 -14.32
CA PRO A 45 10.01 -15.76 -13.34
C PRO A 45 11.49 -15.83 -13.68
N SER A 46 11.91 -16.80 -14.50
CA SER A 46 13.28 -16.95 -14.98
C SER A 46 13.66 -15.95 -16.08
N GLN A 47 12.72 -15.59 -16.97
CA GLN A 47 12.99 -14.75 -18.14
C GLN A 47 12.68 -13.28 -17.85
N LYS A 48 13.70 -12.54 -17.39
CA LYS A 48 13.59 -11.13 -16.98
C LYS A 48 14.26 -10.20 -17.98
N SER A 49 13.68 -9.03 -18.23
CA SER A 49 14.32 -7.96 -19.02
C SER A 49 15.56 -7.39 -18.29
N PHE A 50 16.46 -6.76 -19.04
CA PHE A 50 17.67 -6.16 -18.48
C PHE A 50 17.36 -5.08 -17.43
N LYS A 51 16.33 -4.26 -17.67
CA LYS A 51 15.86 -3.24 -16.72
C LYS A 51 15.46 -3.84 -15.36
N ILE A 52 14.73 -4.96 -15.37
CA ILE A 52 14.34 -5.64 -14.13
C ILE A 52 15.57 -6.23 -13.44
N LYS A 53 16.49 -6.84 -14.21
CA LYS A 53 17.74 -7.40 -13.67
C LYS A 53 18.60 -6.34 -12.97
N THR A 54 18.75 -5.15 -13.55
CA THR A 54 19.53 -4.06 -12.93
C THR A 54 18.87 -3.55 -11.65
N VAL A 55 17.54 -3.42 -11.62
CA VAL A 55 16.81 -3.05 -10.41
C VAL A 55 16.99 -4.12 -9.32
N LEU A 56 16.82 -5.40 -9.65
CA LEU A 56 17.01 -6.51 -8.70
C LEU A 56 18.44 -6.53 -8.14
N ALA A 57 19.44 -6.35 -9.00
CA ALA A 57 20.84 -6.27 -8.58
C ALA A 57 21.09 -5.09 -7.63
N LYS A 58 20.52 -3.91 -7.92
CA LYS A 58 20.63 -2.73 -7.05
C LYS A 58 19.95 -2.98 -5.70
N LYS A 59 18.75 -3.56 -5.69
CA LYS A 59 18.03 -3.89 -4.46
C LYS A 59 18.75 -4.96 -3.62
N ALA A 60 19.40 -5.92 -4.26
CA ALA A 60 20.26 -6.89 -3.58
C ALA A 60 21.47 -6.19 -2.92
N LYS A 61 22.18 -5.33 -3.67
CA LYS A 61 23.33 -4.56 -3.15
C LYS A 61 22.95 -3.65 -1.97
N GLN A 62 21.79 -3.01 -2.01
CA GLN A 62 21.30 -2.15 -0.92
C GLN A 62 20.96 -2.92 0.36
N ASN A 63 20.65 -4.21 0.27
CA ASN A 63 20.16 -5.02 1.38
C ASN A 63 21.28 -5.59 2.28
N ARG A 64 22.26 -4.75 2.62
CA ARG A 64 23.43 -5.08 3.43
C ARG A 64 23.40 -4.38 4.80
N PRO A 65 23.99 -4.97 5.85
CA PRO A 65 24.17 -4.29 7.13
C PRO A 65 25.13 -3.10 7.01
N ILE A 66 25.05 -2.19 7.98
CA ILE A 66 25.94 -1.03 8.04
C ILE A 66 27.35 -1.48 8.45
N PRO A 67 28.42 -0.99 7.78
CA PRO A 67 29.80 -1.24 8.17
C PRO A 67 30.12 -0.80 9.60
N GLN A 68 30.96 -1.57 10.30
CA GLN A 68 31.28 -1.32 11.71
C GLN A 68 31.98 0.02 11.95
N TRP A 69 32.94 0.40 11.11
CA TRP A 69 33.68 1.67 11.26
C TRP A 69 32.76 2.90 11.20
N ILE A 70 31.63 2.84 10.50
CA ILE A 70 30.63 3.91 10.47
C ILE A 70 29.96 4.08 11.84
N ARG A 71 29.77 3.00 12.59
CA ARG A 71 29.21 3.04 13.95
C ARG A 71 30.16 3.69 14.94
N PHE A 72 31.47 3.57 14.70
CA PHE A 72 32.51 4.16 15.54
C PHE A 72 32.85 5.60 15.18
N ARG A 73 32.26 6.17 14.11
CA ARG A 73 32.43 7.59 13.78
C ARG A 73 31.72 8.45 14.84
N THR A 74 32.44 9.42 15.42
CA THR A 74 31.93 10.38 16.40
C THR A 74 30.75 11.17 15.85
N GLY A 75 29.72 11.41 16.69
CA GLY A 75 28.54 12.19 16.33
C GLY A 75 27.54 11.47 15.40
N ASN A 76 27.77 10.20 15.05
CA ASN A 76 26.85 9.44 14.19
C ASN A 76 25.72 8.77 14.99
N LYS A 77 24.46 9.11 14.65
CA LYS A 77 23.26 8.52 15.26
C LYS A 77 22.80 7.22 14.58
N ILE A 78 23.36 6.89 13.41
CA ILE A 78 22.90 5.77 12.58
C ILE A 78 23.54 4.46 13.05
N ARG A 79 22.74 3.55 13.64
CA ARG A 79 23.21 2.24 14.16
C ARG A 79 22.86 1.04 13.28
N TYR A 80 21.70 1.08 12.64
CA TYR A 80 21.17 0.00 11.79
C TYR A 80 20.56 0.58 10.50
N ASN A 81 20.45 -0.26 9.46
CA ASN A 81 19.83 0.12 8.20
C ASN A 81 18.31 -0.07 8.31
N ALA A 82 17.59 1.02 8.60
CA ALA A 82 16.13 1.00 8.73
C ALA A 82 15.41 0.57 7.44
N LYS A 83 16.03 0.74 6.26
CA LYS A 83 15.47 0.38 4.96
C LYS A 83 15.89 -1.02 4.49
N ARG A 84 16.52 -1.81 5.37
CA ARG A 84 16.87 -3.21 5.07
C ARG A 84 15.59 -4.04 4.89
N ARG A 85 15.62 -4.99 3.96
CA ARG A 85 14.42 -5.74 3.55
C ARG A 85 14.60 -7.25 3.70
N HIS A 86 13.57 -7.92 4.20
CA HIS A 86 13.46 -9.37 4.10
C HIS A 86 12.47 -9.79 3.00
N TRP A 87 12.85 -10.75 2.15
CA TRP A 87 12.09 -11.12 0.95
C TRP A 87 10.74 -11.77 1.24
N ARG A 88 10.60 -12.46 2.39
CA ARG A 88 9.29 -13.01 2.82
C ARG A 88 8.33 -11.91 3.26
N ARG A 89 8.84 -10.92 4.02
CA ARG A 89 8.04 -9.87 4.67
C ARG A 89 7.57 -8.78 3.71
N THR A 90 8.46 -8.17 2.92
CA THR A 90 8.07 -7.06 2.03
C THR A 90 8.51 -7.29 0.59
N LYS A 91 7.58 -7.04 -0.34
CA LYS A 91 7.74 -7.24 -1.79
C LYS A 91 8.23 -5.94 -2.46
N LEU A 92 8.87 -6.07 -3.62
CA LEU A 92 9.50 -4.94 -4.32
C LEU A 92 8.52 -4.14 -5.18
N GLY A 93 7.36 -4.69 -5.54
CA GLY A 93 6.33 -4.00 -6.33
C GLY A 93 6.85 -3.49 -7.67
N ILE A 94 7.65 -4.30 -8.35
CA ILE A 94 8.34 -4.00 -9.62
C ILE A 94 8.02 -5.08 -10.65
#